data_AF-A0A3C0YN31-F1
#
_entry.id   AF-A0A3C0YN31-F1
#
_cell.length_a   1.000
_cell.length_b   1.000
_cell.length_c   1.000
_cell.angle_alpha   90.00
_cell.angle_beta   90.00
_cell.angle_gamma   90.00
#
_symmetry.space_group_name_H-M   'P 1'
#
loop_
_entity.id
_entity.type
_entity.pdbx_description
1 polymer ?
#
loop_
_entity_poly.entity_id
_entity_poly.type
_entity_poly.pdbx_seq_one_letter_code
_entity_poly.pdbx_strand_id
1 'polypeptide(L)'
;YESVNMDLIYGLPLQTPETFNETLDQVISLKPHRIALYAYAHLPERFKPQRRIHENDIPSAKNKITMLSLAIEKFLEAGYVYVGMDHFALPNDSLAIAKRQGRLHRNFQGYSTQPDCDIIALGVSAIGRVGANYNQNSKELEDYYDHLNHGRFPIVKGLVLSKDDIVRRAVIMEIMCQGRLDFESIELAYLINFKEYFSSEINLLKNFEEKKFVEFDDAGIQVTDTGWFFVRAIAMIFDRYLQLDQNRKRFSKIL
;
A
#
# COMPACT_ATOMS: atom_id res chain seq x y z
N TYR A 1 -22.50 11.05 -9.52
CA TYR A 1 -21.29 10.21 -9.34
C TYR A 1 -21.74 8.84 -8.85
N GLU A 2 -21.18 7.75 -9.38
CA GLU A 2 -21.56 6.37 -8.99
C GLU A 2 -20.84 5.88 -7.72
N SER A 3 -19.65 6.42 -7.43
CA SER A 3 -18.92 6.18 -6.18
C SER A 3 -18.19 7.46 -5.78
N VAL A 4 -18.27 7.83 -4.50
CA VAL A 4 -17.64 9.02 -3.93
C VAL A 4 -16.65 8.55 -2.86
N ASN A 5 -15.39 8.96 -3.02
CA ASN A 5 -14.34 8.73 -2.04
C ASN A 5 -14.09 9.99 -1.21
N MET A 6 -13.89 9.81 0.10
CA MET A 6 -13.47 10.88 1.01
C MET A 6 -12.12 10.54 1.62
N ASP A 7 -11.15 11.44 1.42
CA ASP A 7 -9.82 11.31 2.01
C ASP A 7 -9.80 11.96 3.40
N LEU A 8 -9.34 11.21 4.38
CA LEU A 8 -9.14 11.65 5.76
C LEU A 8 -7.69 11.49 6.14
N ILE A 9 -7.19 12.42 6.94
CA ILE A 9 -5.85 12.35 7.50
C ILE A 9 -5.96 12.43 9.02
N TYR A 10 -5.43 11.42 9.70
CA TYR A 10 -5.29 11.42 11.16
C TYR A 10 -3.85 11.71 11.59
N GLY A 11 -3.70 12.28 12.77
CA GLY A 11 -2.40 12.72 13.28
C GLY A 11 -1.91 14.05 12.71
N LEU A 12 -2.80 14.87 12.13
CA LEU A 12 -2.52 16.25 11.78
C LEU A 12 -2.34 17.11 13.05
N PRO A 13 -1.68 18.28 12.95
CA PRO A 13 -1.47 19.17 14.09
C PRO A 13 -2.80 19.52 14.79
N LEU A 14 -2.75 19.60 16.12
CA LEU A 14 -3.87 19.93 17.01
C LEU A 14 -5.02 18.90 17.05
N GLN A 15 -4.96 17.81 16.28
CA GLN A 15 -5.95 16.75 16.41
C GLN A 15 -5.80 16.03 17.76
N THR A 16 -6.94 15.67 18.36
CA THR A 16 -7.04 14.81 19.54
C THR A 16 -7.99 13.64 19.23
N PRO A 17 -7.95 12.53 19.97
CA PRO A 17 -8.92 11.44 19.78
C PRO A 17 -10.38 11.92 19.79
N GLU A 18 -10.70 12.90 20.64
CA GLU A 18 -12.03 13.46 20.81
C GLU A 18 -12.46 14.28 19.59
N THR A 19 -11.64 15.23 19.15
CA THR A 19 -11.93 16.07 17.96
C THR A 19 -11.95 15.24 16.67
N PHE A 20 -11.11 14.21 16.60
CA PHE A 20 -11.15 13.26 15.49
C PHE A 20 -12.42 12.41 15.52
N ASN A 21 -12.90 11.98 16.70
CA ASN A 21 -14.18 11.28 16.84
C ASN A 21 -15.35 12.08 16.25
N GLU A 22 -15.43 13.37 16.57
CA GLU A 22 -16.46 14.27 16.04
C GLU A 22 -16.40 14.36 14.51
N THR A 23 -15.19 14.39 13.94
CA THR A 23 -14.98 14.36 12.48
C THR A 23 -15.48 13.03 11.90
N LEU A 24 -15.22 11.90 12.55
CA LEU A 24 -15.69 10.58 12.09
C LEU A 24 -17.22 10.51 12.10
N ASP A 25 -17.88 11.05 13.13
CA ASP A 25 -19.34 11.12 13.20
C ASP A 25 -19.94 11.90 12.01
N GLN A 26 -19.33 13.03 11.66
CA GLN A 26 -19.72 13.81 10.49
C GLN A 26 -19.51 13.03 9.18
N VAL A 27 -18.35 12.39 8.99
CA VAL A 27 -18.06 11.57 7.80
C VAL A 27 -19.07 10.44 7.66
N ILE A 28 -19.38 9.74 8.76
CA ILE A 28 -20.36 8.65 8.76
C ILE A 28 -21.75 9.17 8.37
N SER A 29 -22.15 10.34 8.88
CA SER A 29 -23.42 10.97 8.51
C SER A 29 -23.52 11.34 7.03
N LEU A 30 -22.40 11.75 6.41
CA LEU A 30 -22.30 12.04 4.98
C LEU A 30 -22.34 10.78 4.12
N LYS A 31 -21.96 9.64 4.72
CA LYS A 31 -22.00 8.30 4.13
C LYS A 31 -21.35 8.22 2.73
N PRO A 32 -20.08 8.60 2.57
CA PRO A 32 -19.37 8.39 1.31
C PRO A 32 -19.32 6.90 0.94
N HIS A 33 -19.11 6.58 -0.33
CA HIS A 33 -19.05 5.18 -0.77
C HIS A 33 -17.71 4.53 -0.36
N ARG A 34 -16.65 5.36 -0.31
CA ARG A 34 -15.29 4.97 0.05
C ARG A 34 -14.68 6.01 0.99
N ILE A 35 -13.80 5.52 1.86
CA ILE A 35 -13.00 6.35 2.75
C ILE A 35 -11.55 5.89 2.62
N ALA A 36 -10.63 6.83 2.39
CA ALA A 36 -9.20 6.58 2.50
C ALA A 36 -8.65 7.33 3.73
N LEU A 37 -8.21 6.58 4.73
CA LEU A 37 -7.75 7.09 6.02
C LEU A 37 -6.23 7.03 6.12
N TYR A 38 -5.57 8.14 5.83
CA TYR A 38 -4.12 8.24 5.80
C TYR A 38 -3.54 8.68 7.15
N ALA A 39 -2.41 8.09 7.53
CA ALA A 39 -1.59 8.60 8.61
C ALA A 39 -0.80 9.83 8.14
N TYR A 40 -0.81 10.92 8.91
CA TYR A 40 0.02 12.06 8.59
C TYR A 40 1.52 11.72 8.69
N ALA A 41 2.21 11.80 7.54
CA ALA A 41 3.66 11.66 7.44
C ALA A 41 4.33 13.03 7.47
N HIS A 42 5.06 13.30 8.55
CA HIS A 42 5.83 14.54 8.72
C HIS A 42 7.26 14.36 8.22
N LEU A 43 7.57 14.94 7.06
CA LEU A 43 8.85 14.90 6.35
C LEU A 43 9.23 16.31 5.84
N PRO A 44 9.49 17.27 6.74
CA PRO A 44 9.72 18.69 6.39
C PRO A 44 10.97 18.94 5.54
N GLU A 45 11.92 18.00 5.51
CA GLU A 45 13.07 18.05 4.61
C GLU A 45 12.72 17.78 3.15
N ARG A 46 11.66 16.98 2.92
CA ARG A 46 11.18 16.65 1.57
C ARG A 46 10.05 17.57 1.15
N PHE A 47 9.15 17.91 2.07
CA PHE A 47 7.97 18.72 1.81
C PHE A 47 8.08 20.05 2.55
N LYS A 48 8.74 21.04 1.92
CA LYS A 48 9.01 22.37 2.50
C LYS A 48 7.80 23.04 3.19
N PRO A 49 6.54 22.94 2.68
CA PRO A 49 5.39 23.52 3.38
C PRO A 49 5.17 22.98 4.80
N GLN A 50 5.56 21.73 5.07
CA GLN A 50 5.41 21.13 6.40
C GLN A 50 6.33 21.78 7.45
N ARG A 51 7.35 22.55 7.06
CA ARG A 51 8.20 23.33 7.98
C ARG A 51 7.43 24.42 8.74
N ARG A 52 6.20 24.74 8.31
CA ARG A 52 5.32 25.71 8.98
C ARG A 52 4.50 25.08 10.11
N ILE A 53 4.59 23.77 10.30
CA ILE A 53 3.90 23.04 11.36
C ILE A 53 4.83 22.97 12.56
N HIS A 54 4.34 23.37 13.73
CA HIS A 54 5.08 23.19 14.98
C HIS A 54 5.04 21.71 15.38
N GLU A 55 6.21 21.11 15.62
CA GLU A 55 6.30 19.68 15.96
C GLU A 55 5.55 19.33 17.24
N ASN A 56 5.50 20.25 18.21
CA ASN A 56 4.78 20.07 19.48
C ASN A 56 3.26 19.98 19.31
N ASP A 57 2.71 20.50 18.21
CA ASP A 57 1.28 20.40 17.90
C ASP A 57 0.93 19.06 17.26
N ILE A 58 1.92 18.27 16.84
CA ILE A 58 1.70 16.96 16.24
C ILE A 58 1.28 15.98 17.35
N PRO A 59 0.17 15.24 17.18
CA PRO A 59 -0.30 14.32 18.20
C PRO A 59 0.74 13.24 18.51
N SER A 60 0.80 12.83 19.78
CA SER A 60 1.68 11.75 20.23
C SER A 60 1.38 10.43 19.49
N ALA A 61 2.35 9.53 19.43
CA ALA A 61 2.15 8.20 18.82
C ALA A 61 0.97 7.45 19.45
N LYS A 62 0.80 7.56 20.77
CA LYS A 62 -0.35 6.99 21.49
C LYS A 62 -1.67 7.54 20.95
N ASN A 63 -1.80 8.86 20.84
CA ASN A 63 -3.02 9.49 20.34
C ASN A 63 -3.31 9.10 18.89
N LYS A 64 -2.27 9.00 18.03
CA LYS A 64 -2.43 8.53 16.65
C LYS A 64 -2.96 7.10 16.58
N ILE A 65 -2.47 6.21 17.44
CA ILE A 65 -2.97 4.83 17.54
C ILE A 65 -4.44 4.84 17.99
N THR A 66 -4.78 5.62 19.02
CA THR A 66 -6.17 5.75 19.50
C THR A 66 -7.10 6.25 18.39
N MET A 67 -6.71 7.29 17.64
CA MET A 67 -7.48 7.80 16.50
C MET A 67 -7.71 6.73 15.43
N LEU A 68 -6.67 5.96 15.08
CA LEU A 68 -6.77 4.89 14.08
C LEU A 68 -7.73 3.80 14.55
N SER A 69 -7.57 3.31 15.77
CA SER A 69 -8.45 2.27 16.33
C SER A 69 -9.91 2.72 16.35
N LEU A 70 -10.16 3.95 16.80
CA LEU A 70 -11.49 4.54 16.86
C LEU A 70 -12.12 4.66 15.46
N ALA A 71 -11.35 5.10 14.46
CA ALA A 71 -11.82 5.17 13.08
C ALA A 71 -12.24 3.79 12.55
N ILE A 72 -11.40 2.78 12.77
CA ILE A 72 -11.67 1.41 12.30
C ILE A 72 -12.96 0.89 12.94
N GLU A 73 -13.07 1.00 14.26
CA GLU A 73 -14.26 0.57 15.00
C GLU A 73 -15.53 1.24 14.47
N LYS A 74 -15.55 2.58 14.42
CA LYS A 74 -16.74 3.33 13.98
C LYS A 74 -17.12 3.09 12.53
N PHE A 75 -16.15 2.96 11.63
CA PHE A 75 -16.46 2.65 10.23
C PHE A 75 -17.01 1.24 10.08
N LEU A 76 -16.49 0.25 10.81
CA LEU A 76 -17.04 -1.10 10.80
C LEU A 76 -18.47 -1.12 11.38
N GLU A 77 -18.71 -0.43 12.50
CA GLU A 77 -20.05 -0.28 13.10
C GLU A 77 -21.04 0.44 12.17
N ALA A 78 -20.57 1.42 11.42
CA ALA A 78 -21.36 2.11 10.39
C ALA A 78 -21.59 1.26 9.12
N GLY A 79 -21.09 0.03 9.08
CA GLY A 79 -21.33 -0.94 8.01
C GLY A 79 -20.34 -0.86 6.84
N TYR A 80 -19.22 -0.14 6.98
CA TYR A 80 -18.15 -0.19 5.99
C TYR A 80 -17.38 -1.50 6.09
N VAL A 81 -16.90 -1.98 4.96
CA VAL A 81 -15.95 -3.08 4.85
C VAL A 81 -14.55 -2.52 4.85
N TYR A 82 -13.68 -3.06 5.71
CA TYR A 82 -12.26 -2.80 5.62
C TYR A 82 -11.65 -3.48 4.39
N VAL A 83 -11.36 -2.70 3.35
CA VAL A 83 -10.80 -3.21 2.09
C VAL A 83 -9.33 -3.57 2.28
N GLY A 84 -8.58 -2.81 3.09
CA GLY A 84 -7.20 -3.10 3.44
C GLY A 84 -6.38 -1.82 3.57
N MET A 85 -5.25 -1.92 4.29
CA MET A 85 -4.39 -0.77 4.64
C MET A 85 -5.18 0.40 5.24
N ASP A 86 -5.49 1.40 4.42
CA ASP A 86 -6.11 2.68 4.74
C ASP A 86 -7.52 2.82 4.11
N HIS A 87 -8.02 1.81 3.39
CA HIS A 87 -9.25 1.93 2.61
C HIS A 87 -10.45 1.19 3.23
N PHE A 88 -11.58 1.88 3.26
CA PHE A 88 -12.89 1.38 3.64
C PHE A 88 -13.88 1.62 2.50
N ALA A 89 -14.85 0.72 2.33
CA ALA A 89 -15.89 0.89 1.31
C ALA A 89 -17.20 0.27 1.76
N LEU A 90 -18.33 0.79 1.28
CA LEU A 90 -19.63 0.18 1.54
C LEU A 90 -19.69 -1.24 0.95
N PRO A 91 -20.50 -2.17 1.50
CA PRO A 91 -20.48 -3.59 1.09
C PRO A 91 -20.84 -3.84 -0.38
N ASN A 92 -21.60 -2.92 -0.98
CA ASN A 92 -22.03 -2.93 -2.37
C ASN A 92 -21.09 -2.15 -3.31
N ASP A 93 -20.06 -1.47 -2.79
CA ASP A 93 -19.04 -0.85 -3.63
C ASP A 93 -18.21 -1.91 -4.35
N SER A 94 -17.79 -1.61 -5.57
CA SER A 94 -17.04 -2.52 -6.43
C SER A 94 -15.74 -3.02 -5.78
N LEU A 95 -15.08 -2.23 -4.93
CA LEU A 95 -13.86 -2.66 -4.23
C LEU A 95 -14.16 -3.71 -3.14
N ALA A 96 -15.23 -3.51 -2.38
CA ALA A 96 -15.65 -4.49 -1.36
C ALA A 96 -16.10 -5.81 -2.01
N ILE A 97 -16.79 -5.74 -3.15
CA ILE A 97 -17.17 -6.90 -3.95
C ILE A 97 -15.91 -7.61 -4.49
N ALA A 98 -14.98 -6.87 -5.09
CA ALA A 98 -13.75 -7.42 -5.64
C ALA A 98 -12.91 -8.12 -4.56
N LYS A 99 -12.80 -7.53 -3.36
CA LYS A 99 -12.15 -8.18 -2.21
C LYS A 99 -12.79 -9.52 -1.86
N ARG A 100 -14.11 -9.58 -1.70
CA ARG A 100 -14.82 -10.85 -1.38
C ARG A 100 -14.65 -11.92 -2.45
N GLN A 101 -14.43 -11.51 -3.70
CA GLN A 101 -14.25 -12.41 -4.83
C GLN A 101 -12.78 -12.78 -5.10
N GLY A 102 -11.82 -12.26 -4.32
CA GLY A 102 -10.39 -12.48 -4.59
C GLY A 102 -9.89 -11.80 -5.86
N ARG A 103 -10.54 -10.70 -6.29
CA ARG A 103 -10.24 -9.95 -7.53
C ARG A 103 -9.79 -8.53 -7.25
N LEU A 104 -9.42 -8.21 -6.01
CA LEU A 104 -8.92 -6.90 -5.66
C LEU A 104 -7.51 -6.72 -6.24
N HIS A 105 -7.27 -5.63 -6.94
CA HIS A 105 -5.94 -5.28 -7.43
C HIS A 105 -5.50 -3.94 -6.86
N ARG A 106 -4.22 -3.61 -7.05
CA ARG A 106 -3.65 -2.35 -6.59
C ARG A 106 -2.72 -1.76 -7.66
N ASN A 107 -2.80 -0.45 -7.85
CA ASN A 107 -1.87 0.29 -8.70
C ASN A 107 -1.33 1.51 -7.94
N PHE A 108 -0.73 2.45 -8.65
CA PHE A 108 -0.15 3.64 -8.03
C PHE A 108 -1.20 4.54 -7.35
N GLN A 109 -2.45 4.53 -7.83
CA GLN A 109 -3.54 5.34 -7.28
C GLN A 109 -4.27 4.68 -6.11
N GLY A 110 -4.05 3.39 -5.86
CA GLY A 110 -4.70 2.65 -4.77
C GLY A 110 -5.32 1.34 -5.25
N TYR A 111 -6.34 0.87 -4.54
CA TYR A 111 -7.07 -0.34 -4.90
C TYR A 111 -7.95 -0.13 -6.13
N SER A 112 -8.05 -1.17 -6.95
CA SER A 112 -8.80 -1.18 -8.21
C SER A 112 -9.48 -2.54 -8.39
N THR A 113 -10.57 -2.55 -9.15
CA THR A 113 -11.21 -3.78 -9.63
C THR A 113 -10.65 -4.27 -10.96
N GLN A 114 -9.83 -3.45 -11.62
CA GLN A 114 -9.23 -3.82 -12.90
C GLN A 114 -7.94 -4.61 -12.66
N PRO A 115 -7.80 -5.78 -13.29
CA PRO A 115 -6.59 -6.60 -13.21
C PRO A 115 -5.39 -5.94 -13.87
N ASP A 116 -4.27 -6.66 -13.88
CA ASP A 116 -2.95 -6.21 -14.29
C ASP A 116 -2.89 -5.65 -15.73
N CYS A 117 -3.32 -4.40 -15.90
CA CYS A 117 -3.35 -3.70 -17.18
C CYS A 117 -2.16 -2.75 -17.34
N ASP A 118 -1.88 -2.41 -18.59
CA ASP A 118 -0.95 -1.33 -18.90
C ASP A 118 -1.56 0.02 -18.48
N ILE A 119 -0.75 0.81 -17.79
CA ILE A 119 -1.08 2.13 -17.28
C ILE A 119 -0.25 3.15 -18.06
N ILE A 120 -0.91 3.90 -18.93
CA ILE A 120 -0.28 4.98 -19.69
C ILE A 120 -0.29 6.24 -18.82
N ALA A 121 0.90 6.78 -18.57
CA ALA A 121 1.07 7.98 -17.76
C ALA A 121 1.13 9.25 -18.61
N LEU A 122 0.16 10.13 -18.42
CA LEU A 122 0.08 11.43 -19.07
C LEU A 122 0.20 12.53 -18.00
N GLY A 123 0.94 13.60 -18.32
CA GLY A 123 1.14 14.73 -17.43
C GLY A 123 2.46 14.68 -16.63
N VAL A 124 2.76 15.83 -16.01
CA VAL A 124 3.94 16.02 -15.16
C VAL A 124 3.90 15.04 -13.98
N SER A 125 5.06 14.47 -13.64
CA SER A 125 5.31 13.51 -12.56
C SER A 125 4.62 12.14 -12.68
N ALA A 126 3.76 11.96 -13.68
CA ALA A 126 2.94 10.76 -13.84
C ALA A 126 3.80 9.49 -13.96
N ILE A 127 3.32 8.41 -13.33
CA ILE A 127 3.98 7.11 -13.32
C ILE A 127 3.12 6.12 -14.09
N GLY A 128 3.74 5.51 -15.10
CA GLY A 128 3.12 4.52 -15.96
C GLY A 128 3.74 3.16 -15.73
N ARG A 129 3.03 2.15 -16.23
CA ARG A 129 3.52 0.78 -16.27
C ARG A 129 3.08 0.14 -17.58
N VAL A 130 4.03 -0.32 -18.39
CA VAL A 130 3.73 -1.03 -19.64
C VAL A 130 4.56 -2.30 -19.69
N GLY A 131 3.88 -3.46 -19.71
CA GLY A 131 4.49 -4.76 -19.57
C GLY A 131 5.36 -4.86 -18.30
N ALA A 132 6.63 -5.23 -18.48
CA ALA A 132 7.61 -5.36 -17.41
C ALA A 132 8.33 -4.04 -17.07
N ASN A 133 7.80 -2.87 -17.45
CA ASN A 133 8.48 -1.60 -17.26
C ASN A 133 7.65 -0.64 -16.41
N TYR A 134 8.31 0.04 -15.48
CA TYR A 134 7.78 1.24 -14.83
C TYR A 134 8.48 2.48 -15.39
N ASN A 135 7.69 3.51 -15.68
CA ASN A 135 8.19 4.74 -16.30
C ASN A 135 7.68 5.93 -15.49
N GLN A 136 8.49 6.96 -15.32
CA GLN A 136 8.07 8.21 -14.69
C GLN A 136 8.40 9.40 -15.58
N ASN A 137 7.37 10.22 -15.82
CA ASN A 137 7.52 11.50 -16.51
C ASN A 137 8.28 12.51 -15.65
N SER A 138 8.85 13.54 -16.28
CA SER A 138 9.53 14.63 -15.57
C SER A 138 8.65 15.21 -14.47
N LYS A 139 9.26 15.48 -13.31
CA LYS A 139 8.59 16.11 -12.16
C LYS A 139 8.57 17.63 -12.27
N GLU A 140 9.47 18.18 -13.06
CA GLU A 140 9.56 19.61 -13.33
C GLU A 140 8.78 19.95 -14.60
N LEU A 141 7.94 20.97 -14.50
CA LEU A 141 7.02 21.33 -15.58
C LEU A 141 7.77 21.86 -16.82
N GLU A 142 8.86 22.58 -16.61
CA GLU A 142 9.74 23.11 -17.68
C GLU A 142 10.34 21.96 -18.50
N ASP A 143 10.98 21.00 -17.84
CA ASP A 143 11.54 19.80 -18.48
C ASP A 143 10.46 18.99 -19.20
N TYR A 144 9.27 18.84 -18.59
CA TYR A 144 8.16 18.13 -19.20
C TYR A 144 7.76 18.77 -20.54
N TYR A 145 7.60 20.10 -20.59
CA TYR A 145 7.28 20.81 -21.82
C TYR A 145 8.41 20.79 -22.84
N ASP A 146 9.67 20.92 -22.41
CA ASP A 146 10.82 20.83 -23.32
C ASP A 146 10.85 19.52 -24.10
N HIS A 147 10.62 18.39 -23.43
CA HIS A 147 10.55 17.09 -24.10
C HIS A 147 9.44 17.05 -25.16
N LEU A 148 8.24 17.52 -24.81
CA LEU A 148 7.09 17.53 -25.72
C LEU A 148 7.29 18.44 -26.92
N ASN A 149 7.85 19.64 -26.72
CA ASN A 149 8.13 20.60 -27.78
C ASN A 149 9.14 20.05 -28.81
N HIS A 150 10.00 19.13 -28.40
CA HIS A 150 10.95 18.42 -29.26
C HIS A 150 10.41 17.08 -29.80
N GLY A 151 9.12 16.77 -29.59
CA GLY A 151 8.51 15.51 -30.06
C GLY A 151 9.02 14.25 -29.35
N ARG A 152 9.54 14.39 -28.13
CA ARG A 152 10.06 13.29 -27.30
C ARG A 152 9.11 12.96 -26.15
N PHE A 153 9.11 11.70 -25.71
CA PHE A 153 8.41 11.33 -24.48
C PHE A 153 9.10 11.98 -23.26
N PRO A 154 8.35 12.54 -22.31
CA PRO A 154 8.90 13.25 -21.16
C PRO A 154 9.36 12.29 -20.04
N ILE A 155 9.86 11.10 -20.39
CA ILE A 155 10.25 10.04 -19.43
C ILE A 155 11.67 10.32 -18.92
N VAL A 156 11.81 10.52 -17.60
CA VAL A 156 13.11 10.82 -16.96
C VAL A 156 13.65 9.67 -16.11
N LYS A 157 12.79 8.71 -15.74
CA LYS A 157 13.17 7.52 -14.98
C LYS A 157 12.42 6.31 -15.51
N GLY A 158 13.12 5.20 -15.60
CA GLY A 158 12.56 3.90 -15.96
C GLY A 158 13.13 2.79 -15.07
N LEU A 159 12.35 1.74 -14.87
CA LEU A 159 12.78 0.49 -14.27
C LEU A 159 12.24 -0.67 -15.10
N VAL A 160 13.16 -1.42 -15.71
CA VAL A 160 12.84 -2.70 -16.36
C VAL A 160 12.90 -3.77 -15.28
N LEU A 161 11.79 -4.46 -15.06
CA LEU A 161 11.69 -5.53 -14.07
C LEU A 161 12.41 -6.78 -14.57
N SER A 162 13.23 -7.36 -13.70
CA SER A 162 13.75 -8.70 -13.91
C SER A 162 12.65 -9.75 -13.71
N LYS A 163 12.92 -11.00 -14.08
CA LYS A 163 12.00 -12.11 -13.81
C LYS A 163 11.70 -12.22 -12.31
N ASP A 164 12.73 -12.11 -11.46
CA ASP A 164 12.58 -12.13 -9.99
C ASP A 164 11.68 -11.00 -9.49
N ASP A 165 11.83 -9.79 -10.03
CA ASP A 165 10.97 -8.66 -9.65
C ASP A 165 9.50 -8.89 -10.02
N ILE A 166 9.23 -9.54 -11.16
CA ILE A 166 7.87 -9.87 -11.60
C ILE A 166 7.24 -10.89 -10.64
N VAL A 167 7.97 -11.96 -10.28
CA VAL A 167 7.48 -12.97 -9.33
C VAL A 167 7.22 -12.34 -7.96
N ARG A 168 8.18 -11.59 -7.44
CA ARG A 168 8.05 -10.90 -6.14
C ARG A 168 6.91 -9.91 -6.13
N ARG A 169 6.71 -9.17 -7.23
CA ARG A 169 5.55 -8.29 -7.40
C ARG A 169 4.25 -9.06 -7.28
N ALA A 170 4.12 -10.20 -7.94
CA ALA A 170 2.90 -11.03 -7.85
C ALA A 170 2.63 -11.49 -6.41
N VAL A 171 3.65 -12.02 -5.73
CA VAL A 171 3.55 -12.45 -4.33
C VAL A 171 3.15 -11.31 -3.40
N ILE A 172 3.82 -10.16 -3.50
CA ILE A 172 3.51 -8.96 -2.71
C ILE A 172 2.07 -8.50 -2.97
N MET A 173 1.63 -8.54 -4.22
CA MET A 173 0.29 -8.10 -4.62
C MET A 173 -0.81 -9.02 -4.08
N GLU A 174 -0.63 -10.34 -4.14
CA GLU A 174 -1.56 -11.32 -3.55
C GLU A 174 -1.69 -11.11 -2.04
N ILE A 175 -0.56 -10.95 -1.34
CA ILE A 175 -0.57 -10.68 0.11
C ILE A 175 -1.25 -9.34 0.43
N MET A 176 -0.94 -8.27 -0.30
CA MET A 176 -1.46 -6.93 -0.01
C MET A 176 -2.93 -6.72 -0.42
N CYS A 177 -3.44 -7.50 -1.38
CA CYS A 177 -4.79 -7.34 -1.91
C CYS A 177 -5.75 -8.41 -1.38
N GLN A 178 -5.35 -9.68 -1.38
CA GLN A 178 -6.20 -10.77 -0.93
C GLN A 178 -5.89 -11.22 0.49
N GLY A 179 -4.67 -10.96 0.98
CA GLY A 179 -4.21 -11.54 2.25
C GLY A 179 -4.11 -13.06 2.18
N ARG A 180 -4.09 -13.64 0.98
CA ARG A 180 -3.94 -15.07 0.73
C ARG A 180 -2.99 -15.26 -0.45
N LEU A 181 -2.09 -16.21 -0.31
CA LEU A 181 -1.17 -16.62 -1.37
C LEU A 181 -1.22 -18.13 -1.50
N ASP A 182 -1.54 -18.61 -2.69
CA ASP A 182 -1.51 -20.02 -3.04
C ASP A 182 -0.20 -20.31 -3.77
N PHE A 183 0.61 -21.25 -3.24
CA PHE A 183 1.93 -21.52 -3.80
C PHE A 183 1.83 -22.11 -5.21
N GLU A 184 0.94 -23.08 -5.42
CA GLU A 184 0.76 -23.73 -6.72
C GLU A 184 0.45 -22.72 -7.83
N SER A 185 -0.40 -21.73 -7.54
CA SER A 185 -0.74 -20.65 -8.47
C SER A 185 0.49 -19.85 -8.92
N ILE A 186 1.41 -19.55 -8.02
CA ILE A 186 2.67 -18.84 -8.33
C ILE A 186 3.64 -19.76 -9.06
N GLU A 187 3.78 -21.01 -8.61
CA GLU A 187 4.67 -22.00 -9.21
C GLU A 187 4.32 -22.25 -10.68
N LEU A 188 3.03 -22.43 -10.99
CA LEU A 188 2.53 -22.62 -12.35
C LEU A 188 2.72 -21.38 -13.22
N ALA A 189 2.41 -20.19 -12.69
CA ALA A 189 2.49 -18.95 -13.45
C ALA A 189 3.93 -18.56 -13.80
N TYR A 190 4.89 -18.88 -12.93
CA TYR A 190 6.27 -18.39 -13.04
C TYR A 190 7.33 -19.49 -13.21
N LEU A 191 6.93 -20.76 -13.22
CA LEU A 191 7.79 -21.94 -13.39
C LEU A 191 8.91 -21.99 -12.34
N ILE A 192 8.53 -21.88 -11.07
CA ILE A 192 9.44 -21.97 -9.91
C ILE A 192 8.93 -23.04 -8.93
N ASN A 193 9.80 -23.49 -8.01
CA ASN A 193 9.38 -24.13 -6.77
C ASN A 193 9.34 -23.06 -5.68
N PHE A 194 8.18 -22.76 -5.12
CA PHE A 194 7.97 -21.62 -4.24
C PHE A 194 8.80 -21.74 -2.97
N LYS A 195 8.81 -22.92 -2.34
CA LYS A 195 9.49 -23.15 -1.06
C LYS A 195 11.00 -23.07 -1.18
N GLU A 196 11.55 -23.53 -2.30
CA GLU A 196 12.97 -23.38 -2.60
C GLU A 196 13.32 -21.92 -2.93
N TYR A 197 12.53 -21.29 -3.81
CA TYR A 197 12.76 -19.94 -4.32
C TYR A 197 12.67 -18.87 -3.22
N PHE A 198 11.71 -19.00 -2.31
CA PHE A 198 11.46 -18.09 -1.20
C PHE A 198 11.86 -18.67 0.16
N SER A 199 12.82 -19.60 0.19
CA SER A 199 13.25 -20.28 1.42
C SER A 199 13.72 -19.32 2.52
N SER A 200 14.42 -18.24 2.16
CA SER A 200 14.84 -17.20 3.11
C SER A 200 13.66 -16.43 3.69
N GLU A 201 12.70 -16.07 2.84
CA GLU A 201 11.50 -15.32 3.16
C GLU A 201 10.55 -16.15 4.04
N ILE A 202 10.37 -17.44 3.75
CA ILE A 202 9.60 -18.38 4.58
C ILE A 202 10.19 -18.47 6.00
N ASN A 203 11.53 -18.48 6.12
CA ASN A 203 12.15 -18.47 7.45
C ASN A 203 11.89 -17.16 8.21
N LEU A 204 11.86 -16.01 7.53
CA LEU A 204 11.49 -14.73 8.15
C LEU A 204 10.01 -14.68 8.53
N LEU A 205 9.15 -15.36 7.77
CA LEU A 205 7.70 -15.41 7.96
C LEU A 205 7.30 -16.09 9.27
N LYS A 206 8.10 -17.06 9.76
CA LYS A 206 7.91 -17.71 11.07
C LYS A 206 7.76 -16.73 12.23
N ASN A 207 8.49 -15.60 12.21
CA ASN A 207 8.36 -14.56 13.24
C ASN A 207 6.97 -13.90 13.27
N PHE A 208 6.26 -13.89 12.14
CA PHE A 208 4.89 -13.36 12.04
C PHE A 208 3.86 -14.43 12.37
N GLU A 209 4.15 -15.69 12.07
CA GLU A 209 3.33 -16.85 12.47
C GLU A 209 3.30 -17.02 13.98
N GLU A 210 4.45 -16.92 14.66
CA GLU A 210 4.54 -16.96 16.13
C GLU A 210 3.66 -15.88 16.80
N LYS A 211 3.48 -14.73 16.13
CA LYS A 211 2.63 -13.62 16.56
C LYS A 211 1.17 -13.76 16.11
N LYS A 212 0.83 -14.84 15.41
CA LYS A 212 -0.49 -15.11 14.80
C LYS A 212 -0.95 -14.02 13.82
N PHE A 213 0.00 -13.38 13.14
CA PHE A 213 -0.30 -12.43 12.07
C PHE A 213 -0.45 -13.12 10.72
N VAL A 214 0.13 -14.30 10.57
CA VAL A 214 -0.04 -15.15 9.40
C VAL A 214 -0.18 -16.59 9.86
N GLU A 215 -0.85 -17.38 9.05
CA GLU A 215 -0.83 -18.84 9.08
C GLU A 215 -0.25 -19.28 7.74
N PHE A 216 0.66 -20.24 7.72
CA PHE A 216 1.15 -20.79 6.46
C PHE A 216 1.45 -22.27 6.62
N ASP A 217 1.28 -23.01 5.53
CA ASP A 217 1.48 -24.45 5.50
C ASP A 217 2.16 -24.88 4.19
N ASP A 218 1.98 -26.14 3.81
CA ASP A 218 2.56 -26.65 2.60
C ASP A 218 1.91 -26.12 1.31
N ALA A 219 0.70 -25.56 1.40
CA ALA A 219 -0.10 -25.10 0.26
C ALA A 219 -0.03 -23.57 0.07
N GLY A 220 0.11 -22.79 1.14
CA GLY A 220 0.11 -21.34 0.99
C GLY A 220 0.29 -20.52 2.26
N ILE A 221 0.03 -19.22 2.14
CA ILE A 221 0.05 -18.23 3.22
C ILE A 221 -1.32 -17.60 3.34
N GLN A 222 -1.81 -17.45 4.56
CA GLN A 222 -3.03 -16.74 4.92
C GLN A 222 -2.71 -15.65 5.97
N VAL A 223 -3.02 -14.41 5.66
CA VAL A 223 -2.96 -13.29 6.61
C VAL A 223 -4.20 -13.37 7.49
N THR A 224 -4.00 -13.33 8.81
CA THR A 224 -5.09 -13.34 9.79
C THR A 224 -5.74 -11.96 9.90
N ASP A 225 -6.89 -11.86 10.57
CA ASP A 225 -7.58 -10.58 10.80
C ASP A 225 -6.67 -9.55 11.49
N THR A 226 -5.88 -9.98 12.48
CA THR A 226 -4.87 -9.14 13.13
C THR A 226 -3.65 -8.88 12.25
N GLY A 227 -3.30 -9.83 11.39
CA GLY A 227 -2.24 -9.70 10.39
C GLY A 227 -2.45 -8.56 9.40
N TRP A 228 -3.71 -8.24 9.06
CA TRP A 228 -4.03 -7.17 8.12
C TRP A 228 -3.50 -5.79 8.56
N PHE A 229 -3.44 -5.53 9.87
CA PHE A 229 -2.82 -4.30 10.40
C PHE A 229 -1.31 -4.23 10.13
N PHE A 230 -0.67 -5.36 9.90
CA PHE A 230 0.75 -5.52 9.63
C PHE A 230 1.04 -6.02 8.21
N VAL A 231 0.06 -5.98 7.30
CA VAL A 231 0.17 -6.55 5.95
C VAL A 231 1.35 -5.97 5.17
N ARG A 232 1.68 -4.69 5.37
CA ARG A 232 2.86 -4.06 4.76
C ARG A 232 4.15 -4.69 5.27
N ALA A 233 4.26 -4.94 6.57
CA ALA A 233 5.44 -5.58 7.16
C ALA A 233 5.60 -7.04 6.73
N ILE A 234 4.48 -7.76 6.56
CA ILE A 234 4.47 -9.12 6.01
C ILE A 234 4.94 -9.10 4.54
N ALA A 235 4.39 -8.21 3.71
CA ALA A 235 4.76 -8.14 2.30
C ALA A 235 6.22 -7.70 2.09
N MET A 236 6.77 -6.84 2.97
CA MET A 236 8.17 -6.41 2.96
C MET A 236 9.18 -7.55 3.11
N ILE A 237 8.77 -8.72 3.61
CA ILE A 237 9.64 -9.91 3.64
C ILE A 237 10.06 -10.29 2.21
N PHE A 238 9.14 -10.18 1.26
CA PHE A 238 9.37 -10.55 -0.14
C PHE A 238 10.02 -9.44 -0.98
N ASP A 239 10.29 -8.26 -0.39
CA ASP A 239 11.02 -7.17 -1.02
C ASP A 239 12.53 -7.40 -0.96
N ARG A 240 13.10 -7.88 -2.06
CA ARG A 240 14.54 -8.15 -2.19
C ARG A 240 15.42 -6.92 -1.97
N TYR A 241 15.00 -5.75 -2.45
CA TYR A 241 15.83 -4.54 -2.36
C TYR A 241 15.97 -4.08 -0.92
N LEU A 242 14.88 -4.20 -0.15
CA LEU A 242 14.92 -3.95 1.28
C LEU A 242 15.86 -4.93 2.01
N GLN A 243 15.78 -6.23 1.70
CA GLN A 243 16.66 -7.23 2.33
C GLN A 243 18.14 -6.96 2.04
N LEU A 244 18.47 -6.56 0.80
CA LEU A 244 19.84 -6.21 0.41
C LEU A 244 20.36 -4.98 1.18
N ASP A 245 19.55 -3.94 1.33
CA ASP A 245 19.95 -2.73 2.06
C ASP A 245 20.12 -2.98 3.56
N GLN A 246 19.27 -3.81 4.18
CA GLN A 246 19.43 -4.21 5.58
C GLN A 246 20.73 -4.97 5.79
N ASN A 247 21.06 -5.90 4.88
CA ASN A 247 22.31 -6.65 4.94
C ASN A 247 23.52 -5.71 4.80
N ARG A 248 23.50 -4.78 3.83
CA ARG A 248 24.58 -3.76 3.67
C ARG A 248 24.78 -2.93 4.94
N LYS A 249 23.70 -2.47 5.58
CA LYS A 249 23.77 -1.72 6.85
C LYS A 249 24.32 -2.55 8.00
N ARG A 250 24.07 -3.85 8.05
CA ARG A 250 24.65 -4.77 9.05
C ARG A 250 26.16 -4.95 8.85
N PHE A 251 26.62 -5.16 7.61
CA PHE A 251 28.06 -5.29 7.32
C PHE A 251 28.85 -4.00 7.57
N SER A 252 28.27 -2.84 7.28
CA SER A 252 28.91 -1.54 7.54
C SER A 252 29.02 -1.17 9.04
N LYS A 253 28.39 -1.92 9.95
CA LYS A 253 28.51 -1.72 11.41
C LYS A 253 29.53 -2.66 12.06
N ILE A 254 30.07 -3.61 11.30
CA ILE A 254 31.05 -4.61 11.77
C ILE A 254 32.49 -4.20 11.38
N LEU A 255 32.64 -3.21 10.49
CA LEU A 255 33.88 -2.52 10.16
C LEU A 255 33.95 -1.18 10.91
#